data_AF-A0A5D0US95-F1
#
_entry.id   AF-A0A5D0US95-F1
#
_cell.length_a   1.000
_cell.length_b   1.000
_cell.length_c   1.000
_cell.angle_alpha   90.00
_cell.angle_beta   90.00
_cell.angle_gamma   90.00
#
_symmetry.space_group_name_H-M   'P 1'
#
loop_
_entity.id
_entity.type
_entity.pdbx_description
1 polymer ?
#
loop_
_entity_poly.entity_id
_entity_poly.type
_entity_poly.pdbx_seq_one_letter_code
_entity_poly.pdbx_strand_id
1 'polypeptide(L)'
;MAGSQGEARMTNVQDRPDRDQHHDDQQWTRLQSILSDVWQNRLDFYGELIGKVSNDRYPSPTMLDTIESGLPPELYADYIAVLVDKVFDSKYPSPTLLARLGHLTNLSGQRG
;
A
#
# COMPACT_ATOMS: atom_id res chain seq x y z
N MET A 1 20.47 -62.15 52.15
CA MET A 1 20.60 -62.16 50.67
C MET A 1 19.37 -61.44 50.13
N ALA A 2 19.47 -60.13 49.85
CA ALA A 2 19.84 -59.54 48.55
C ALA A 2 18.82 -59.94 47.46
N GLY A 3 18.09 -59.02 46.80
CA GLY A 3 18.07 -57.57 46.90
C GLY A 3 17.06 -56.91 45.94
N SER A 4 17.08 -55.57 45.94
CA SER A 4 16.79 -54.61 44.85
C SER A 4 15.38 -54.64 44.22
N GLN A 5 14.49 -53.69 44.54
CA GLN A 5 14.31 -52.37 43.89
C GLN A 5 13.95 -52.44 42.40
N GLY A 6 12.77 -51.91 42.06
CA GLY A 6 12.29 -51.70 40.70
C GLY A 6 10.97 -50.93 40.66
N GLU A 7 10.87 -49.82 41.41
CA GLU A 7 9.80 -48.83 41.23
C GLU A 7 9.98 -48.14 39.87
N ALA A 8 9.34 -48.67 38.83
CA ALA A 8 9.25 -48.03 37.53
C ALA A 8 8.16 -46.95 37.56
N ARG A 9 8.59 -45.77 38.02
CA ARG A 9 8.21 -44.42 37.58
C ARG A 9 6.83 -44.27 36.93
N MET A 10 5.99 -43.51 37.63
CA MET A 10 5.04 -42.56 37.05
C MET A 10 5.69 -41.84 35.85
N THR A 11 5.31 -42.17 34.63
CA THR A 11 5.52 -41.28 33.49
C THR A 11 4.39 -40.27 33.49
N ASN A 12 4.79 -39.06 33.86
CA ASN A 12 4.01 -37.86 33.98
C ASN A 12 3.15 -37.59 32.74
N VAL A 13 1.94 -37.12 33.05
CA VAL A 13 1.00 -36.39 32.21
C VAL A 13 1.70 -35.22 31.51
N GLN A 14 1.31 -34.96 30.26
CA GLN A 14 1.27 -33.65 29.60
C GLN A 14 2.47 -32.70 29.79
N ASP A 15 3.33 -32.59 28.77
CA ASP A 15 3.80 -31.29 28.26
C ASP A 15 4.75 -31.47 27.06
N ARG A 16 4.22 -31.24 25.86
CA ARG A 16 5.02 -30.75 24.74
C ARG A 16 4.17 -29.77 23.93
N PRO A 17 4.03 -28.52 24.38
CA PRO A 17 3.82 -27.43 23.46
C PRO A 17 5.18 -26.89 23.00
N ASP A 18 5.17 -26.18 21.87
CA ASP A 18 6.14 -25.12 21.56
C ASP A 18 7.56 -25.49 21.12
N ARG A 19 7.71 -26.19 19.98
CA ARG A 19 8.93 -26.02 19.17
C ARG A 19 8.72 -25.60 17.72
N ASP A 20 7.51 -25.72 17.18
CA ASP A 20 7.25 -25.37 15.78
C ASP A 20 6.56 -24.01 15.61
N GLN A 21 5.91 -23.44 16.64
CA GLN A 21 5.18 -22.17 16.53
C GLN A 21 6.11 -20.93 16.42
N HIS A 22 7.22 -20.91 17.17
CA HIS A 22 8.12 -19.74 17.21
C HIS A 22 8.88 -19.48 15.91
N HIS A 23 9.01 -20.47 15.02
CA HIS A 23 9.74 -20.30 13.75
C HIS A 23 8.85 -19.65 12.68
N ASP A 24 7.55 -19.98 12.68
CA ASP A 24 6.57 -19.42 11.76
C ASP A 24 6.29 -17.94 12.08
N ASP A 25 6.21 -17.58 13.37
CA ASP A 25 5.94 -16.20 13.82
C ASP A 25 7.00 -15.20 13.32
N GLN A 26 8.27 -15.60 13.28
CA GLN A 26 9.36 -14.75 12.80
C GLN A 26 9.31 -14.53 11.28
N GLN A 27 8.89 -15.56 10.52
CA GLN A 27 8.76 -15.46 9.07
C GLN A 27 7.61 -14.52 8.68
N TRP A 28 6.46 -14.63 9.36
CA TRP A 28 5.32 -13.75 9.12
C TRP A 28 5.62 -12.30 9.48
N THR A 29 6.32 -12.06 10.59
CA THR A 29 6.74 -10.70 10.98
C THR A 29 7.64 -10.05 9.92
N ARG A 30 8.59 -10.82 9.36
CA ARG A 30 9.47 -10.33 8.29
C ARG A 30 8.71 -10.01 7.00
N LEU A 31 7.77 -10.88 6.60
CA LEU A 31 6.94 -10.64 5.42
C LEU A 31 6.05 -9.41 5.59
N GLN A 32 5.45 -9.23 6.77
CA GLN A 32 4.66 -8.04 7.09
C GLN A 32 5.49 -6.75 6.95
N SER A 33 6.71 -6.73 7.49
CA SER A 33 7.62 -5.59 7.33
C SER A 33 7.93 -5.31 5.85
N ILE A 34 8.24 -6.33 5.05
CA ILE A 34 8.53 -6.13 3.63
C ILE A 34 7.31 -5.57 2.89
N LEU A 35 6.12 -6.10 3.17
CA LEU A 35 4.88 -5.62 2.56
C LEU A 35 4.57 -4.17 2.96
N SER A 36 4.75 -3.80 4.23
CA SER A 36 4.58 -2.42 4.67
C SER A 36 5.59 -1.48 4.02
N ASP A 37 6.85 -1.89 3.89
CA ASP A 37 7.88 -1.08 3.25
C ASP A 37 7.58 -0.86 1.76
N VAL A 38 7.16 -1.92 1.05
CA VAL A 38 6.75 -1.83 -0.36
C VAL A 38 5.53 -0.92 -0.52
N TRP A 39 4.57 -1.00 0.39
CA TRP A 39 3.40 -0.13 0.38
C TRP A 39 3.78 1.33 0.61
N GLN A 40 4.62 1.61 1.61
CA GLN A 40 5.09 2.96 1.90
C GLN A 40 5.88 3.54 0.73
N ASN A 41 6.81 2.78 0.15
CA ASN A 41 7.57 3.20 -1.02
C ASN A 41 6.67 3.55 -2.21
N ARG A 42 5.54 2.83 -2.38
CA ARG A 42 4.56 3.15 -3.41
C ARG A 42 3.88 4.49 -3.11
N LEU A 43 3.42 4.72 -1.88
CA LEU A 43 2.83 5.99 -1.48
C LEU A 43 3.81 7.15 -1.71
N ASP A 44 5.06 6.99 -1.29
CA ASP A 44 6.10 8.02 -1.43
C ASP A 44 6.39 8.33 -2.91
N PHE A 45 6.48 7.29 -3.75
CA PHE A 45 6.70 7.45 -5.20
C PHE A 45 5.58 8.26 -5.86
N TYR A 46 4.32 7.90 -5.62
CA TYR A 46 3.19 8.60 -6.22
C TYR A 46 3.02 10.01 -5.62
N GLY A 47 3.25 10.17 -4.32
CA GLY A 47 3.25 11.49 -3.66
C GLY A 47 4.27 12.44 -4.28
N GLU A 48 5.49 11.96 -4.55
CA GLU A 48 6.54 12.74 -5.22
C GLU A 48 6.14 13.12 -6.66
N LEU A 49 5.53 12.20 -7.42
CA LEU A 49 5.02 12.52 -8.77
C LEU A 49 3.91 13.58 -8.73
N ILE A 50 2.98 13.48 -7.78
CA ILE A 50 1.92 14.48 -7.58
C ILE A 50 2.53 15.85 -7.23
N GLY A 51 3.52 15.87 -6.33
CA GLY A 51 4.26 17.09 -5.98
C GLY A 51 4.96 17.73 -7.17
N LYS A 52 5.59 16.92 -8.03
CA LYS A 52 6.20 17.39 -9.29
C LYS A 52 5.17 17.96 -10.25
N VAL A 53 4.06 17.25 -10.44
CA VAL A 53 2.95 17.74 -11.25
C VAL A 53 2.49 19.09 -10.72
N SER A 54 2.21 19.22 -9.43
CA SER A 54 1.75 20.48 -8.80
C SER A 54 2.65 21.67 -9.14
N ASN A 55 3.97 21.52 -8.98
CA ASN A 55 4.93 22.60 -9.22
C ASN A 55 5.23 22.89 -10.70
N ASP A 56 4.94 21.96 -11.61
CA ASP A 56 5.17 22.14 -13.04
C ASP A 56 4.02 22.90 -13.70
N ARG A 57 4.33 23.99 -14.42
CA ARG A 57 3.33 24.74 -15.20
C ARG A 57 2.74 23.90 -16.33
N TYR A 58 3.53 23.00 -16.93
CA TYR A 58 3.12 22.14 -18.05
C TYR A 58 3.54 20.69 -17.79
N PRO A 59 2.86 20.00 -16.84
CA PRO A 59 3.25 18.65 -16.46
C PRO A 59 3.23 17.71 -17.66
N SER A 60 4.24 16.85 -17.74
CA SER A 60 4.36 15.87 -18.82
C SER A 60 3.13 14.95 -18.88
N PRO A 61 2.53 14.74 -20.08
CA PRO A 61 1.43 13.78 -20.25
C PRO A 61 1.78 12.38 -19.75
N THR A 62 3.02 11.92 -19.98
CA THR A 62 3.49 10.61 -19.52
C THR A 62 3.51 10.52 -18.00
N MET A 63 3.82 11.60 -17.30
CA MET A 63 3.79 11.63 -15.83
C MET A 63 2.36 11.50 -15.30
N LEU A 64 1.42 12.22 -15.92
CA LEU A 64 0.00 12.12 -15.59
C LEU A 64 -0.53 10.69 -15.84
N ASP A 65 -0.21 10.09 -16.98
CA ASP A 65 -0.59 8.71 -17.29
C ASP A 65 0.01 7.71 -16.29
N THR A 66 1.27 7.93 -15.89
CA THR A 66 1.93 7.09 -14.89
C THR A 66 1.20 7.16 -13.55
N ILE A 67 0.83 8.36 -13.09
CA ILE A 67 0.03 8.54 -11.89
C ILE A 67 -1.30 7.78 -12.03
N GLU A 68 -2.10 8.09 -13.05
CA GLU A 68 -3.45 7.55 -13.21
C GLU A 68 -3.49 6.03 -13.38
N SER A 69 -2.43 5.42 -13.94
CA SER A 69 -2.36 3.96 -14.12
C SER A 69 -2.17 3.16 -12.82
N GLY A 70 -1.69 3.78 -11.74
CA GLY A 70 -1.35 3.05 -10.52
C GLY A 70 -1.45 3.83 -9.21
N LEU A 71 -2.11 4.99 -9.23
CA LEU A 71 -2.34 5.84 -8.06
C LEU A 71 -2.98 5.04 -6.91
N PRO A 72 -2.34 4.97 -5.73
CA PRO A 72 -2.95 4.42 -4.54
C PRO A 72 -4.23 5.19 -4.15
N PRO A 73 -5.29 4.51 -3.67
CA PRO A 73 -6.54 5.17 -3.28
C PRO A 73 -6.37 6.30 -2.26
N GLU A 74 -5.38 6.18 -1.37
CA GLU A 74 -5.06 7.15 -0.32
C GLU A 74 -4.66 8.52 -0.87
N LEU A 75 -4.06 8.55 -2.07
CA LEU A 75 -3.55 9.76 -2.71
C LEU A 75 -4.50 10.32 -3.78
N TYR A 76 -5.69 9.71 -3.94
CA TYR A 76 -6.63 10.09 -5.00
C TYR A 76 -7.14 11.52 -4.82
N ALA A 77 -7.48 11.90 -3.58
CA ALA A 77 -7.99 13.24 -3.26
C ALA A 77 -6.93 14.32 -3.54
N ASP A 78 -5.68 14.08 -3.14
CA ASP A 78 -4.57 15.01 -3.35
C ASP A 78 -4.29 15.22 -4.85
N TYR A 79 -4.33 14.13 -5.63
CA TYR A 79 -4.15 14.22 -7.07
C TYR A 79 -5.27 15.03 -7.75
N ILE A 80 -6.53 14.81 -7.37
CA ILE A 80 -7.66 15.60 -7.88
C ILE A 80 -7.48 17.07 -7.54
N ALA A 81 -7.11 17.40 -6.30
CA ALA A 81 -6.90 18.78 -5.88
C ALA A 81 -5.86 19.48 -6.76
N VAL A 82 -4.73 18.82 -7.04
CA VAL A 82 -3.69 19.34 -7.93
C VAL A 82 -4.21 19.59 -9.36
N LEU A 83 -5.01 18.68 -9.91
CA LEU A 83 -5.59 18.87 -11.25
C LEU A 83 -6.59 20.03 -11.28
N VAL A 84 -7.39 20.17 -10.23
CA VAL A 84 -8.35 21.27 -10.06
C VAL A 84 -7.61 22.61 -9.98
N ASP A 85 -6.59 22.72 -9.14
CA ASP A 85 -5.77 23.93 -8.99
C ASP A 85 -5.15 24.35 -10.33
N LYS A 86 -4.63 23.39 -11.10
CA LYS A 86 -4.09 23.66 -12.44
C LYS A 86 -5.11 24.19 -13.43
N VAL A 87 -6.34 23.69 -13.36
CA VAL A 87 -7.43 24.18 -14.21
C VAL A 87 -7.81 25.62 -13.82
N PHE A 88 -7.86 25.92 -12.52
CA PHE A 88 -8.20 27.26 -12.01
C PHE A 88 -7.09 28.31 -12.26
N ASP A 89 -5.82 27.93 -12.11
CA ASP A 89 -4.69 28.84 -12.29
C ASP A 89 -4.39 29.12 -13.77
N SER A 90 -4.91 28.30 -14.68
CA SER A 90 -4.72 28.49 -16.11
C SER A 90 -5.79 29.40 -16.72
N LYS A 91 -5.35 30.46 -17.41
CA LYS A 91 -6.24 31.28 -18.25
C LYS A 91 -6.91 30.47 -19.37
N TYR A 92 -6.23 29.43 -19.86
CA TYR A 92 -6.72 28.52 -20.90
C TYR A 92 -6.36 27.08 -20.51
N PRO A 93 -7.20 26.40 -19.70
CA PRO A 93 -6.91 25.04 -19.28
C PRO A 93 -6.84 24.10 -20.49
N SER A 94 -5.90 23.15 -20.45
CA SER A 94 -5.72 22.24 -21.58
C SER A 94 -6.91 21.27 -21.68
N PRO A 95 -7.37 20.93 -22.89
CA PRO A 95 -8.42 19.92 -23.07
C PRO A 95 -8.08 18.59 -22.39
N THR A 96 -6.80 18.24 -22.38
CA THR A 96 -6.27 17.04 -21.70
C THR A 96 -6.51 17.07 -20.19
N LEU A 97 -6.23 18.18 -19.51
CA LEU A 97 -6.48 18.29 -18.05
C LEU A 97 -7.97 18.24 -17.74
N LEU A 98 -8.81 18.89 -18.55
CA LEU A 98 -10.26 18.86 -18.40
C LEU A 98 -10.82 17.44 -18.59
N ALA A 99 -10.36 16.70 -19.59
CA ALA A 99 -10.79 15.34 -19.85
C ALA A 99 -10.41 14.38 -18.70
N ARG A 100 -9.18 14.48 -18.18
CA ARG A 100 -8.71 13.69 -17.03
C ARG A 100 -9.55 13.98 -15.80
N LEU A 101 -9.74 15.25 -15.45
CA LEU A 101 -10.54 15.64 -14.30
C LEU A 101 -12.00 15.17 -14.43
N GLY A 102 -12.59 15.27 -15.63
CA GLY A 102 -13.93 14.76 -15.91
C GLY A 102 -14.05 13.24 -15.69
N HIS A 103 -13.05 12.48 -16.11
CA HIS A 103 -13.01 11.03 -15.89
C HIS A 103 -12.89 10.66 -14.41
N LEU A 104 -12.02 11.35 -13.66
CA LEU A 104 -11.75 11.06 -12.24
C LEU A 104 -12.89 11.49 -11.31
N THR A 105 -13.56 12.60 -11.62
CA THR A 105 -14.65 13.14 -10.79
C THR A 105 -16.02 12.55 -11.12
N ASN A 106 -16.13 11.86 -12.25
CA ASN A 106 -17.36 11.26 -12.76
C ASN A 106 -18.62 12.03 -12.36
N LEU A 107 -18.77 13.22 -12.96
CA LEU A 107 -20.06 13.83 -13.34
C LEU A 107 -20.82 12.98 -14.39
N SER A 108 -20.47 11.71 -14.55
CA SER A 108 -21.19 10.67 -15.26
C SER A 108 -21.60 9.63 -14.23
N GLY A 109 -22.80 9.82 -13.69
CA GLY A 109 -23.52 8.73 -13.04
C GLY A 109 -23.54 7.50 -13.96
N GLN A 110 -23.45 6.35 -13.31
CA GLN A 110 -23.80 5.03 -13.83
C GLN A 110 -24.64 5.08 -15.12
N ARG A 111 -24.06 4.63 -16.23
CA ARG A 111 -24.82 4.02 -17.32
C ARG A 111 -24.13 2.73 -17.70
N GLY A 112 -24.85 1.63 -17.46
CA GLY A 112 -24.44 0.26 -17.73
C GLY A 112 -24.85 -0.63 -16.59
#